data_AF-A0A255TV73-F1
#
_entry.id   AF-A0A255TV73-F1
#
_cell.length_a   1.000
_cell.length_b   1.000
_cell.length_c   1.000
_cell.angle_alpha   90.00
_cell.angle_beta   90.00
_cell.angle_gamma   90.00
#
_symmetry.space_group_name_H-M   'P 1'
#
loop_
_entity.id
_entity.type
_entity.pdbx_description
1 polymer ?
#
loop_
_entity_poly.entity_id
_entity_poly.type
_entity_poly.pdbx_seq_one_letter_code
_entity_poly.pdbx_strand_id
1 'polypeptide(L)'
;MTISVVASAQESIEKLFSSLDARGDKTLLSKNHYEDNNDNPTTFCNYEEIVMTKSAFGKLGATFVTTFTNEKDAYKLYSKTLPSLFKSEFSVPYGTQNEYSVTFGSHATHNYLVALFRDKKNSDKRHAYAIVWYERGSDIIILHYHIYGNDPARVPQQRVITYDGKQIIDNKGYVVTGLENLEPTINDDLDFMKRFGTLRASFVSTEVDKTLVLYGLVVKIAELCKKHGRLLTDNERATCDKSLSELIKNYSLGDVYLTGMLEEARIALKK
;
A
#
# COMPACT_ATOMS: atom_id res chain seq x y z
N MET A 1 -4.82 7.16 35.06
CA MET A 1 -3.36 7.34 35.03
C MET A 1 -3.09 8.53 34.12
N THR A 2 -2.73 9.66 34.72
CA THR A 2 -2.54 10.96 34.06
C THR A 2 -1.23 10.96 33.29
N ILE A 3 -1.29 11.09 31.97
CA ILE A 3 -0.13 11.47 31.16
C ILE A 3 -0.34 12.92 30.74
N SER A 4 0.23 13.83 31.53
CA SER A 4 0.49 15.20 31.14
C SER A 4 1.89 15.25 30.55
N VAL A 5 2.00 15.51 29.24
CA VAL A 5 3.24 15.98 28.61
C VAL A 5 2.85 17.06 27.59
N VAL A 6 2.99 18.32 27.97
CA VAL A 6 2.99 19.50 27.08
C VAL A 6 4.44 19.61 26.55
N ALA A 7 4.80 19.92 25.29
CA ALA A 7 4.10 20.47 24.14
C ALA A 7 4.62 19.81 22.83
N SER A 8 3.73 19.46 21.92
CA SER A 8 4.03 19.44 20.47
C SER A 8 2.77 19.80 19.72
N ALA A 9 2.91 20.31 18.50
CA ALA A 9 1.77 20.75 17.72
C ALA A 9 0.86 19.57 17.26
N GLN A 10 1.34 18.31 17.29
CA GLN A 10 0.50 17.09 17.33
C GLN A 10 -0.62 17.15 18.41
N GLU A 11 -0.33 17.72 19.59
CA GLU A 11 -1.29 17.87 20.70
C GLU A 11 -2.47 18.78 20.31
N SER A 12 -2.25 19.78 19.45
CA SER A 12 -3.31 20.67 18.96
C SER A 12 -4.29 19.93 18.05
N ILE A 13 -3.76 19.09 17.16
CA ILE A 13 -4.58 18.24 16.29
C ILE A 13 -5.32 17.17 17.12
N GLU A 14 -4.64 16.51 18.07
CA GLU A 14 -5.26 15.52 18.97
C GLU A 14 -6.37 16.12 19.83
N LYS A 15 -6.17 17.33 20.38
CA LYS A 15 -7.22 18.07 21.10
C LYS A 15 -8.41 18.36 20.20
N LEU A 16 -8.16 18.70 18.94
CA LEU A 16 -9.22 19.00 17.99
C LEU A 16 -10.05 17.75 17.64
N PHE A 17 -9.39 16.61 17.41
CA PHE A 17 -10.09 15.33 17.26
C PHE A 17 -10.85 14.92 18.52
N SER A 18 -10.23 15.04 19.69
CA SER A 18 -10.91 14.78 20.98
C SER A 18 -12.14 15.67 21.17
N SER A 19 -12.07 16.93 20.73
CA SER A 19 -13.20 17.86 20.79
C SER A 19 -14.32 17.49 19.83
N LEU A 20 -13.99 16.97 18.65
CA LEU A 20 -14.95 16.38 17.71
C LEU A 20 -15.59 15.13 18.33
N ASP A 21 -14.79 14.31 19.03
CA ASP A 21 -15.25 13.06 19.60
C ASP A 21 -16.18 13.21 20.80
N ALA A 22 -15.99 14.25 21.60
CA ALA A 22 -16.84 14.56 22.75
C ALA A 22 -18.17 15.25 22.38
N ARG A 23 -18.41 15.57 21.09
CA ARG A 23 -19.62 16.29 20.67
C ARG A 23 -20.88 15.42 20.81
N GLY A 24 -21.89 15.94 21.49
CA GLY A 24 -23.21 15.29 21.61
C GLY A 24 -24.13 15.48 20.41
N ASP A 25 -23.81 16.38 19.49
CA ASP A 25 -24.58 16.67 18.27
C ASP A 25 -24.05 15.92 17.03
N LYS A 26 -23.18 14.93 17.25
CA LYS A 26 -22.67 14.02 16.22
C LYS A 26 -23.40 12.68 16.28
N THR A 27 -23.57 12.03 15.13
CA THR A 27 -24.00 10.62 15.06
C THR A 27 -22.88 9.79 14.44
N LEU A 28 -22.45 8.74 15.14
CA LEU A 28 -21.50 7.77 14.60
C LEU A 28 -22.22 6.88 13.57
N LEU A 29 -21.72 6.82 12.34
CA LEU A 29 -22.25 5.97 11.28
C LEU A 29 -21.49 4.65 11.17
N SER A 30 -20.16 4.72 11.19
CA SER A 30 -19.30 3.54 11.11
C SER A 30 -17.99 3.77 11.86
N LYS A 31 -17.39 2.68 12.32
CA LYS A 31 -16.08 2.68 12.96
C LYS A 31 -15.31 1.44 12.51
N ASN A 32 -14.04 1.61 12.22
CA ASN A 32 -13.13 0.51 11.92
C ASN A 32 -11.82 0.73 12.67
N HIS A 33 -11.20 -0.38 13.06
CA HIS A 33 -9.99 -0.39 13.84
C HIS A 33 -9.15 -1.57 13.39
N TYR A 34 -7.98 -1.26 12.82
CA TYR A 34 -6.94 -2.25 12.52
C TYR A 34 -5.81 -2.10 13.53
N GLU A 35 -5.31 -3.22 14.03
CA GLU A 35 -4.06 -3.34 14.79
C GLU A 35 -3.30 -4.58 14.32
N ASP A 36 -1.97 -4.55 14.33
CA ASP A 36 -1.15 -5.70 13.92
C ASP A 36 -1.11 -6.81 14.97
N ASN A 37 -1.29 -6.47 16.25
CA ASN A 37 -1.39 -7.44 17.33
C ASN A 37 -2.21 -6.85 18.50
N ASN A 38 -2.88 -7.71 19.26
CA ASN A 38 -3.84 -7.29 20.28
C ASN A 38 -3.20 -6.85 21.61
N ASP A 39 -1.99 -7.31 21.92
CA ASP A 39 -1.40 -7.12 23.26
C ASP A 39 -0.52 -5.85 23.31
N ASN A 40 0.23 -5.57 22.25
CA ASN A 40 1.17 -4.45 22.14
C ASN A 40 1.24 -3.97 20.68
N PRO A 41 0.17 -3.33 20.16
CA PRO A 41 0.10 -2.91 18.77
C PRO A 41 1.28 -2.02 18.39
N THR A 42 2.02 -2.41 17.36
CA THR A 42 3.15 -1.63 16.84
C THR A 42 2.73 -0.72 15.69
N THR A 43 1.53 -0.94 15.15
CA THR A 43 0.88 -0.13 14.14
C THR A 43 -0.63 -0.28 14.26
N PHE A 44 -1.35 0.79 13.96
CA PHE A 44 -2.81 0.76 13.92
C PHE A 44 -3.35 1.74 12.87
N CYS A 45 -4.60 1.52 12.47
CA CYS A 45 -5.41 2.47 11.73
C CYS A 45 -6.79 2.57 12.37
N ASN A 46 -7.05 3.70 13.02
CA ASN A 46 -8.35 4.08 13.53
C ASN A 46 -9.12 4.85 12.46
N TYR A 47 -10.37 4.49 12.27
CA TYR A 47 -11.29 5.13 11.35
C TYR A 47 -12.64 5.32 12.03
N GLU A 48 -13.19 6.53 11.95
CA GLU A 48 -14.57 6.82 12.32
C GLU A 48 -15.25 7.64 11.22
N GLU A 49 -16.48 7.23 10.87
CA GLU A 49 -17.39 7.98 10.02
C GLU A 49 -18.51 8.55 10.86
N ILE A 50 -18.65 9.87 10.79
CA ILE A 50 -19.57 10.62 11.62
C ILE A 50 -20.42 11.51 10.72
N VAL A 51 -21.68 11.71 11.10
CA VAL A 51 -22.55 12.72 10.50
C VAL A 51 -22.92 13.79 11.53
N MET A 52 -22.95 15.04 11.06
CA MET A 52 -23.52 16.17 11.79
C MET A 52 -24.09 17.20 10.83
N THR A 53 -24.86 18.15 11.34
CA THR A 53 -25.43 19.21 10.50
C THR A 53 -24.34 20.14 9.95
N LYS A 54 -24.56 20.71 8.76
CA LYS A 54 -23.66 21.72 8.17
C LYS A 54 -23.36 22.88 9.12
N SER A 55 -24.37 23.34 9.86
CA SER A 55 -24.22 24.44 10.82
C SER A 55 -23.34 24.05 12.01
N ALA A 56 -23.50 22.83 12.55
CA ALA A 56 -22.66 22.32 13.63
C ALA A 56 -21.19 22.19 13.23
N PHE A 57 -20.93 21.74 11.99
CA PHE A 57 -19.56 21.57 11.49
C PHE A 57 -18.91 22.89 11.06
N GLY A 58 -19.65 23.90 10.61
CA GLY A 58 -19.08 25.08 9.93
C GLY A 58 -17.90 25.76 10.65
N LYS A 59 -18.05 26.10 11.94
CA LYS A 59 -16.94 26.70 12.72
C LYS A 59 -15.80 25.70 12.97
N LEU A 60 -16.16 24.45 13.24
CA LEU A 60 -15.21 23.38 13.53
C LEU A 60 -14.32 23.07 12.33
N GLY A 61 -14.91 22.99 11.13
CA GLY A 61 -14.19 22.79 9.87
C GLY A 61 -13.18 23.90 9.59
N ALA A 62 -13.53 25.16 9.85
CA ALA A 62 -12.59 26.28 9.71
C ALA A 62 -11.41 26.18 10.71
N THR A 63 -11.67 25.69 11.93
CA THR A 63 -10.63 25.38 12.91
C THR A 63 -9.73 24.24 12.42
N PHE A 64 -10.29 23.15 11.89
CA PHE A 64 -9.51 22.06 11.30
C PHE A 64 -8.58 22.54 10.19
N VAL A 65 -9.10 23.32 9.24
CA VAL A 65 -8.28 23.89 8.15
C VAL A 65 -7.13 24.71 8.73
N THR A 66 -7.43 25.65 9.62
CA THR A 66 -6.43 26.56 10.21
C THR A 66 -5.36 25.81 11.00
N THR A 67 -5.77 24.83 11.82
CA THR A 67 -4.85 24.03 12.64
C THR A 67 -3.93 23.20 11.77
N PHE A 68 -4.46 22.47 10.77
CA PHE A 68 -3.65 21.62 9.89
C PHE A 68 -2.70 22.43 9.00
N THR A 69 -3.10 23.60 8.49
CA THR A 69 -2.23 24.40 7.60
C THR A 69 -1.10 25.11 8.33
N ASN A 70 -1.27 25.40 9.63
CA ASN A 70 -0.28 26.12 10.44
C ASN A 70 0.63 25.19 11.24
N GLU A 71 0.54 23.89 10.99
CA GLU A 71 1.22 22.85 11.74
C GLU A 71 2.70 22.78 11.37
N LYS A 72 3.58 23.27 12.25
CA LYS A 72 5.02 23.41 11.99
C LYS A 72 5.82 22.16 12.34
N ASP A 73 5.30 21.31 13.21
CA ASP A 73 6.00 20.09 13.64
C ASP A 73 5.70 18.92 12.69
N ALA A 74 4.65 19.02 11.87
CA ALA A 74 4.38 18.04 10.83
C ALA A 74 5.49 18.10 9.76
N TYR A 75 6.15 16.96 9.54
CA TYR A 75 7.17 16.87 8.50
C TYR A 75 6.55 16.79 7.10
N LYS A 76 5.25 16.50 7.01
CA LYS A 76 4.49 16.51 5.77
C LYS A 76 3.03 16.86 6.02
N LEU A 77 2.52 17.78 5.21
CA LEU A 77 1.12 18.20 5.16
C LEU A 77 0.55 17.92 3.79
N TYR A 78 -0.71 17.52 3.74
CA TYR A 78 -1.50 17.44 2.52
C TYR A 78 -2.86 18.10 2.79
N SER A 79 -3.25 19.02 1.91
CA SER A 79 -4.55 19.67 1.98
C SER A 79 -5.16 19.78 0.59
N LYS A 80 -6.46 19.51 0.51
CA LYS A 80 -7.28 19.70 -0.68
C LYS A 80 -8.67 20.08 -0.21
N THR A 81 -8.96 21.38 -0.18
CA THR A 81 -10.28 21.92 0.17
C THR A 81 -10.94 22.52 -1.07
N LEU A 82 -12.25 22.43 -1.16
CA LEU A 82 -13.02 23.01 -2.25
C LEU A 82 -13.13 24.54 -2.12
N PRO A 83 -13.17 25.28 -3.24
CA PRO A 83 -12.94 24.80 -4.60
C PRO A 83 -11.44 24.60 -4.88
N SER A 84 -11.04 23.41 -5.30
CA SER A 84 -9.65 23.14 -5.72
C SER A 84 -9.63 22.46 -7.08
N LEU A 85 -8.86 23.02 -8.01
CA LEU A 85 -8.61 22.47 -9.34
C LEU A 85 -7.42 21.50 -9.36
N PHE A 86 -6.67 21.41 -8.25
CA PHE A 86 -5.52 20.53 -8.14
C PHE A 86 -5.96 19.08 -7.93
N LYS A 87 -5.64 18.24 -8.91
CA LYS A 87 -5.76 16.78 -8.79
C LYS A 87 -4.44 16.23 -8.27
N SER A 88 -4.40 15.94 -6.97
CA SER A 88 -3.32 15.19 -6.34
C SER A 88 -3.91 14.21 -5.37
N GLU A 89 -3.38 13.00 -5.37
CA GLU A 89 -3.70 11.96 -4.39
C GLU A 89 -2.57 11.84 -3.39
N PHE A 90 -2.92 11.42 -2.18
CA PHE A 90 -1.98 11.25 -1.10
C PHE A 90 -2.27 9.96 -0.34
N SER A 91 -1.35 9.01 -0.41
CA SER A 91 -1.48 7.71 0.25
C SER A 91 -0.69 7.67 1.55
N VAL A 92 -1.36 7.25 2.62
CA VAL A 92 -0.75 6.99 3.93
C VAL A 92 -0.73 5.49 4.15
N PRO A 93 0.43 4.84 3.99
CA PRO A 93 0.58 3.43 4.31
C PRO A 93 0.66 3.17 5.81
N TYR A 94 0.24 1.96 6.20
CA TYR A 94 0.24 1.42 7.57
C TYR A 94 0.32 -0.11 7.54
N GLY A 95 0.41 -0.74 8.71
CA GLY A 95 0.74 -2.17 8.82
C GLY A 95 2.22 -2.37 9.16
N THR A 96 2.57 -3.56 9.65
CA THR A 96 3.92 -3.83 10.19
C THR A 96 4.99 -3.65 9.11
N GLN A 97 4.58 -3.78 7.86
CA GLN A 97 5.39 -3.68 6.65
C GLN A 97 4.96 -2.51 5.74
N ASN A 98 4.05 -1.64 6.20
CA ASN A 98 3.39 -0.63 5.37
C ASN A 98 2.59 -1.23 4.19
N GLU A 99 2.03 -2.42 4.40
CA GLU A 99 1.30 -3.24 3.43
C GLU A 99 -0.11 -2.75 3.09
N TYR A 100 -0.72 -2.00 4.00
CA TYR A 100 -2.03 -1.39 3.80
C TYR A 100 -1.86 0.11 3.53
N SER A 101 -2.87 0.74 2.95
CA SER A 101 -2.84 2.19 2.72
C SER A 101 -4.24 2.79 2.70
N VAL A 102 -4.35 4.02 3.20
CA VAL A 102 -5.51 4.89 2.99
C VAL A 102 -5.13 5.95 1.96
N THR A 103 -5.93 6.12 0.91
CA THR A 103 -5.69 7.12 -0.15
C THR A 103 -6.65 8.30 0.00
N PHE A 104 -6.07 9.49 0.10
CA PHE A 104 -6.77 10.77 0.20
C PHE A 104 -6.69 11.53 -1.13
N GLY A 105 -7.68 12.37 -1.42
CA GLY A 105 -7.72 13.19 -2.64
C GLY A 105 -8.41 12.57 -3.85
N SER A 106 -8.81 11.30 -3.78
CA SER A 106 -9.41 10.53 -4.88
C SER A 106 -10.80 11.03 -5.31
N HIS A 107 -11.58 11.61 -4.40
CA HIS A 107 -12.92 12.12 -4.71
C HIS A 107 -12.91 13.64 -4.89
N ALA A 108 -13.46 14.10 -6.01
CA ALA A 108 -13.49 15.52 -6.36
C ALA A 108 -14.43 16.36 -5.47
N THR A 109 -15.41 15.74 -4.82
CA THR A 109 -16.43 16.42 -3.99
C THR A 109 -16.06 16.48 -2.50
N HIS A 110 -14.88 15.97 -2.14
CA HIS A 110 -14.46 15.85 -0.75
C HIS A 110 -13.35 16.84 -0.45
N ASN A 111 -13.33 17.27 0.81
CA ASN A 111 -12.23 18.05 1.39
C ASN A 111 -11.33 17.12 2.18
N TYR A 112 -10.03 17.35 2.13
CA TYR A 112 -9.02 16.51 2.76
C TYR A 112 -8.00 17.37 3.50
N LEU A 113 -7.69 16.98 4.73
CA LEU A 113 -6.55 17.50 5.48
C LEU A 113 -5.82 16.30 6.08
N VAL A 114 -4.50 16.24 5.89
CA VAL A 114 -3.64 15.18 6.42
C VAL A 114 -2.36 15.79 6.97
N ALA A 115 -1.97 15.39 8.18
CA ALA A 115 -0.75 15.81 8.84
C ALA A 115 0.04 14.60 9.35
N LEU A 116 1.34 14.60 9.09
CA LEU A 116 2.25 13.52 9.49
C LEU A 116 3.32 14.02 10.45
N PHE A 117 3.46 13.30 11.56
CA PHE A 117 4.40 13.58 12.64
C PHE A 117 5.27 12.37 12.89
N ARG A 118 6.57 12.57 13.11
CA ARG A 118 7.44 11.49 13.57
C ARG A 118 7.24 11.31 15.07
N ASP A 119 7.20 10.06 15.50
CA ASP A 119 7.15 9.75 16.93
C ASP A 119 8.47 10.17 17.58
N LYS A 120 8.35 10.99 18.63
CA LYS A 120 9.50 11.56 19.36
C LYS A 120 10.33 10.48 20.09
N LYS A 121 9.71 9.36 20.45
CA LYS A 121 10.35 8.25 21.18
C LYS A 121 10.86 7.18 20.22
N ASN A 122 10.22 7.01 19.07
CA ASN A 122 10.66 6.08 18.05
C ASN A 122 10.70 6.76 16.68
N SER A 123 11.91 7.10 16.25
CA SER A 123 12.13 7.87 15.05
C SER A 123 11.73 7.14 13.75
N ASP A 124 11.57 5.82 13.80
CA ASP A 124 11.12 4.98 12.69
C ASP A 124 9.60 4.90 12.59
N LYS A 125 8.89 5.42 13.59
CA LYS A 125 7.43 5.46 13.66
C LYS A 125 6.90 6.87 13.38
N ARG A 126 5.66 6.91 12.94
CA ARG A 126 4.93 8.15 12.67
C ARG A 126 3.47 8.03 13.08
N HIS A 127 2.90 9.17 13.40
CA HIS A 127 1.45 9.38 13.44
C HIS A 127 1.03 10.11 12.17
N ALA A 128 -0.07 9.67 11.56
CA ALA A 128 -0.79 10.41 10.54
C ALA A 128 -2.20 10.66 11.03
N TYR A 129 -2.59 11.93 11.05
CA TYR A 129 -3.96 12.34 11.33
C TYR A 129 -4.58 12.81 10.04
N ALA A 130 -5.80 12.36 9.74
CA ALA A 130 -6.53 12.85 8.59
C ALA A 130 -7.99 13.13 8.94
N ILE A 131 -8.51 14.21 8.36
CA ILE A 131 -9.94 14.50 8.34
C ILE A 131 -10.38 14.70 6.88
N VAL A 132 -11.47 14.02 6.53
CA VAL A 132 -12.14 14.16 5.23
C VAL A 132 -13.56 14.61 5.49
N TRP A 133 -14.09 15.55 4.71
CA TRP A 133 -15.50 15.89 4.82
C TRP A 133 -16.15 16.28 3.50
N TYR A 134 -17.43 15.96 3.38
CA TYR A 134 -18.24 16.24 2.20
C TYR A 134 -19.71 16.43 2.58
N GLU A 135 -20.44 17.13 1.71
CA GLU A 135 -21.85 17.42 1.95
C GLU A 135 -22.75 16.23 1.57
N ARG A 136 -23.75 15.97 2.41
CA ARG A 136 -24.85 15.03 2.14
C ARG A 136 -26.18 15.69 2.54
N GLY A 137 -26.81 16.39 1.59
CA GLY A 137 -28.05 17.13 1.84
C GLY A 137 -27.84 18.29 2.82
N SER A 138 -28.54 18.29 3.95
CA SER A 138 -28.37 19.25 5.05
C SER A 138 -27.17 18.95 5.96
N ASP A 139 -26.56 17.79 5.78
CA ASP A 139 -25.56 17.25 6.69
C ASP A 139 -24.17 17.27 6.06
N ILE A 140 -23.17 17.07 6.92
CA ILE A 140 -21.78 16.83 6.57
C ILE A 140 -21.41 15.44 7.05
N ILE A 141 -20.82 14.65 6.15
CA ILE A 141 -20.11 13.43 6.51
C ILE A 141 -18.66 13.77 6.78
N ILE A 142 -18.15 13.23 7.88
CA ILE A 142 -16.79 13.45 8.37
C ILE A 142 -16.16 12.07 8.53
N LEU A 143 -15.01 11.88 7.89
CA LEU A 143 -14.14 10.73 8.08
C LEU A 143 -12.92 11.18 8.89
N HIS A 144 -12.74 10.59 10.06
CA HIS A 144 -11.60 10.83 10.94
C HIS A 144 -10.69 9.60 10.90
N TYR A 145 -9.41 9.82 10.61
CA TYR A 145 -8.38 8.79 10.70
C TYR A 145 -7.28 9.17 11.68
N HIS A 146 -6.86 8.19 12.48
CA HIS A 146 -5.59 8.23 13.21
C HIS A 146 -4.81 6.95 12.89
N ILE A 147 -3.69 7.12 12.20
CA ILE A 147 -2.87 6.03 11.70
C ILE A 147 -1.52 6.11 12.41
N TYR A 148 -1.11 5.04 13.07
CA TYR A 148 0.23 4.89 13.63
C TYR A 148 0.95 3.75 12.94
N GLY A 149 2.19 3.96 12.57
CA GLY A 149 2.95 2.91 11.89
C GLY A 149 4.34 3.38 11.50
N ASN A 150 5.01 2.58 10.68
CA ASN A 150 6.37 2.87 10.24
C ASN A 150 6.39 4.10 9.31
N ASP A 151 7.37 5.00 9.49
CA ASP A 151 7.61 6.09 8.54
C ASP A 151 8.22 5.51 7.26
N PRO A 152 7.52 5.52 6.11
CA PRO A 152 8.01 4.91 4.87
C PRO A 152 9.27 5.58 4.33
N ALA A 153 9.61 6.78 4.80
CA ALA A 153 10.87 7.45 4.47
C ALA A 153 12.07 6.96 5.30
N ARG A 154 11.84 6.22 6.40
CA ARG A 154 12.86 5.73 7.33
C ARG A 154 12.91 4.22 7.41
N VAL A 155 11.74 3.60 7.32
CA VAL A 155 11.54 2.17 7.15
C VAL A 155 11.00 1.97 5.74
N PRO A 156 11.86 1.63 4.76
CA PRO A 156 11.42 1.39 3.39
C PRO A 156 10.26 0.40 3.37
N GLN A 157 9.23 0.71 2.58
CA GLN A 157 8.06 -0.17 2.42
C GLN A 157 8.49 -1.56 1.96
N GLN A 158 7.98 -2.58 2.62
CA GLN A 158 7.77 -3.89 2.03
C GLN A 158 6.39 -3.84 1.40
N ARG A 159 6.28 -3.57 0.09
CA ARG A 159 4.98 -3.70 -0.60
C ARG A 159 4.60 -5.17 -0.61
N VAL A 160 3.64 -5.55 0.22
CA VAL A 160 3.02 -6.88 0.22
C VAL A 160 1.87 -6.86 -0.77
N ILE A 161 2.04 -7.49 -1.93
CA ILE A 161 0.90 -7.77 -2.80
C ILE A 161 0.35 -9.12 -2.35
N THR A 162 -0.89 -9.11 -1.85
CA THR A 162 -1.62 -10.33 -1.49
C THR A 162 -2.53 -10.69 -2.66
N TYR A 163 -2.33 -11.86 -3.26
CA TYR A 163 -3.22 -12.42 -4.27
C TYR A 163 -3.68 -13.80 -3.79
N ASP A 164 -4.99 -13.99 -3.65
CA ASP A 164 -5.61 -15.28 -3.26
C ASP A 164 -4.99 -15.92 -2.00
N GLY A 165 -4.81 -15.11 -0.94
CA GLY A 165 -4.26 -15.59 0.33
C GLY A 165 -2.77 -15.93 0.33
N LYS A 166 -2.03 -15.66 -0.76
CA LYS A 166 -0.57 -15.83 -0.85
C LYS A 166 0.15 -14.48 -0.91
N GLN A 167 1.20 -14.34 -0.10
CA GLN A 167 2.01 -13.13 0.03
C GLN A 167 3.22 -13.15 -0.94
N ILE A 168 3.55 -11.99 -1.53
CA ILE A 168 4.83 -11.76 -2.24
C ILE A 168 5.44 -10.46 -1.70
N ILE A 169 6.68 -10.50 -1.15
CA ILE A 169 7.29 -9.38 -0.39
C ILE A 169 8.81 -9.26 -0.60
N ASP A 170 9.32 -8.03 -0.80
CA ASP A 170 10.56 -7.50 -0.16
C ASP A 170 10.80 -5.96 -0.23
N ASN A 171 11.58 -5.54 0.78
CA ASN A 171 12.07 -4.31 1.41
C ASN A 171 13.00 -3.39 0.61
N LYS A 172 13.27 -3.66 -0.67
CA LYS A 172 14.06 -2.75 -1.54
C LYS A 172 13.39 -2.38 -2.85
N GLY A 173 12.10 -2.70 -3.02
CA GLY A 173 11.36 -2.35 -4.22
C GLY A 173 11.57 -3.32 -5.40
N TYR A 174 11.94 -4.58 -5.11
CA TYR A 174 11.90 -5.63 -6.13
C TYR A 174 10.59 -6.40 -6.06
N VAL A 175 9.71 -6.08 -7.00
CA VAL A 175 8.53 -6.89 -7.32
C VAL A 175 8.99 -8.01 -8.23
N VAL A 176 8.61 -9.22 -7.85
CA VAL A 176 8.71 -10.44 -8.63
C VAL A 176 10.12 -11.02 -8.83
N THR A 177 11.20 -10.24 -8.83
CA THR A 177 12.55 -10.75 -9.07
C THR A 177 13.53 -10.55 -7.91
N GLY A 178 14.09 -11.63 -7.33
CA GLY A 178 15.48 -11.60 -6.83
C GLY A 178 15.70 -11.06 -5.43
N LEU A 179 15.73 -11.96 -4.45
CA LEU A 179 16.49 -11.82 -3.22
C LEU A 179 17.34 -13.07 -3.06
N GLU A 180 18.66 -12.92 -3.08
CA GLU A 180 19.57 -14.05 -2.88
C GLU A 180 19.37 -14.76 -1.52
N ASN A 181 18.65 -14.13 -0.56
CA ASN A 181 18.46 -14.66 0.80
C ASN A 181 17.00 -15.03 1.17
N LEU A 182 16.02 -14.82 0.28
CA LEU A 182 14.59 -15.18 0.48
C LEU A 182 13.96 -15.83 -0.76
N GLU A 183 14.65 -15.85 -1.91
CA GLU A 183 14.25 -16.76 -2.98
C GLU A 183 14.35 -18.19 -2.47
N PRO A 184 13.30 -19.02 -2.66
CA PRO A 184 13.38 -20.43 -2.30
C PRO A 184 14.59 -21.00 -3.03
N THR A 185 15.51 -21.58 -2.27
CA THR A 185 16.69 -22.21 -2.84
C THR A 185 16.20 -23.32 -3.78
N ILE A 186 16.60 -23.24 -5.04
CA ILE A 186 16.23 -24.23 -6.04
C ILE A 186 17.30 -25.32 -6.02
N ASN A 187 17.02 -26.37 -5.25
CA ASN A 187 17.96 -27.48 -5.05
C ASN A 187 17.73 -28.61 -6.05
N ASP A 188 16.49 -28.83 -6.46
CA ASP A 188 16.08 -29.92 -7.33
C ASP A 188 15.10 -29.49 -8.43
N ASP A 189 14.74 -30.46 -9.26
CA ASP A 189 13.76 -30.35 -10.33
C ASP A 189 12.36 -29.96 -9.81
N LEU A 190 11.93 -30.54 -8.69
CA LEU A 190 10.63 -30.26 -8.09
C LEU A 190 10.51 -28.81 -7.60
N ASP A 191 11.55 -28.28 -6.97
CA ASP A 191 11.63 -26.88 -6.54
C ASP A 191 11.59 -25.94 -7.74
N PHE A 192 12.32 -26.27 -8.81
CA PHE A 192 12.22 -25.56 -10.08
C PHE A 192 10.78 -25.55 -10.57
N MET A 193 10.14 -26.71 -10.68
CA MET A 193 8.82 -26.87 -11.28
C MET A 193 7.74 -26.13 -10.50
N LYS A 194 7.81 -26.16 -9.16
CA LYS A 194 6.93 -25.36 -8.28
C LYS A 194 7.10 -23.86 -8.53
N ARG A 195 8.36 -23.39 -8.61
CA ARG A 195 8.66 -21.98 -8.82
C ARG A 195 8.24 -21.51 -10.20
N PHE A 196 8.57 -22.28 -11.22
CA PHE A 196 8.18 -22.02 -12.61
C PHE A 196 6.66 -21.98 -12.76
N GLY A 197 5.94 -22.96 -12.22
CA GLY A 197 4.48 -23.01 -12.24
C GLY A 197 3.84 -21.79 -11.57
N THR A 198 4.40 -21.35 -10.44
CA THR A 198 3.92 -20.16 -9.71
C THR A 198 4.13 -18.88 -10.52
N LEU A 199 5.32 -18.70 -11.09
CA LEU A 199 5.63 -17.53 -11.93
C LEU A 199 4.75 -17.49 -13.19
N ARG A 200 4.56 -18.66 -13.84
CA ARG A 200 3.66 -18.81 -14.99
C ARG A 200 2.22 -18.45 -14.63
N ALA A 201 1.69 -19.00 -13.54
CA ALA A 201 0.31 -18.73 -13.11
C ALA A 201 0.10 -17.24 -12.82
N SER A 202 1.06 -16.62 -12.14
CA SER A 202 1.03 -15.18 -11.83
C SER A 202 1.07 -14.32 -13.09
N PHE A 203 1.83 -14.73 -14.10
CA PHE A 203 1.88 -14.05 -15.39
C PHE A 203 0.53 -14.12 -16.12
N VAL A 204 -0.08 -15.30 -16.14
CA VAL A 204 -1.40 -15.52 -16.76
C VAL A 204 -2.52 -14.76 -16.05
N SER A 205 -2.47 -14.65 -14.72
CA SER A 205 -3.53 -13.99 -13.93
C SER A 205 -3.38 -12.47 -13.83
N THR A 206 -2.28 -11.90 -14.33
CA THR A 206 -2.03 -10.46 -14.27
C THR A 206 -2.74 -9.75 -15.42
N GLU A 207 -3.51 -8.71 -15.08
CA GLU A 207 -4.20 -7.87 -16.06
C GLU A 207 -3.21 -7.16 -16.99
N VAL A 208 -3.61 -7.01 -18.26
CA VAL A 208 -2.76 -6.53 -19.37
C VAL A 208 -2.23 -5.11 -19.16
N ASP A 209 -2.98 -4.26 -18.45
CA ASP A 209 -2.62 -2.87 -18.16
C ASP A 209 -1.57 -2.74 -17.03
N LYS A 210 -1.18 -3.84 -16.39
CA LYS A 210 -0.12 -3.91 -15.35
C LYS A 210 1.23 -4.32 -15.95
N THR A 211 1.63 -3.66 -17.03
CA THR A 211 2.82 -3.97 -17.84
C THR A 211 4.13 -4.10 -17.04
N LEU A 212 4.34 -3.25 -16.03
CA LEU A 212 5.51 -3.32 -15.14
C LEU A 212 5.63 -4.66 -14.37
N VAL A 213 4.49 -5.23 -13.94
CA VAL A 213 4.46 -6.51 -13.23
C VAL A 213 4.77 -7.66 -14.17
N LEU A 214 4.20 -7.63 -15.38
CA LEU A 214 4.47 -8.61 -16.43
C LEU A 214 5.96 -8.62 -16.81
N TYR A 215 6.60 -7.45 -16.91
CA TYR A 215 8.04 -7.35 -17.16
C TYR A 215 8.90 -8.00 -16.06
N GLY A 216 8.56 -7.77 -14.79
CA GLY A 216 9.24 -8.45 -13.68
C GLY A 216 9.10 -9.98 -13.76
N LEU A 217 7.89 -10.47 -14.06
CA LEU A 217 7.60 -11.91 -14.15
C LEU A 217 8.42 -12.60 -15.23
N VAL A 218 8.50 -12.03 -16.44
CA VAL A 218 9.28 -12.65 -17.52
C VAL A 218 10.78 -12.67 -17.24
N VAL A 219 11.32 -11.64 -16.57
CA VAL A 219 12.74 -11.61 -16.17
C VAL A 219 13.04 -12.74 -15.20
N LYS A 220 12.17 -12.99 -14.21
CA LYS A 220 12.35 -14.12 -13.28
C LYS A 220 12.27 -15.47 -13.96
N ILE A 221 11.31 -15.64 -14.84
CA ILE A 221 11.14 -16.89 -15.58
C ILE A 221 12.42 -17.16 -16.37
N ALA A 222 12.97 -16.15 -17.06
CA ALA A 222 14.22 -16.27 -17.77
C ALA A 222 15.42 -16.57 -16.86
N GLU A 223 15.54 -15.88 -15.72
CA GLU A 223 16.60 -16.15 -14.74
C GLU A 223 16.54 -17.57 -14.17
N LEU A 224 15.34 -18.04 -13.79
CA LEU A 224 15.13 -19.39 -13.28
C LEU A 224 15.57 -20.43 -14.32
N CYS A 225 15.13 -20.28 -15.56
CA CYS A 225 15.52 -21.18 -16.66
C CYS A 225 17.04 -21.14 -16.91
N LYS A 226 17.66 -19.96 -16.92
CA LYS A 226 19.11 -19.79 -17.15
C LYS A 226 19.98 -20.39 -16.04
N LYS A 227 19.60 -20.21 -14.78
CA LYS A 227 20.41 -20.64 -13.63
C LYS A 227 20.17 -22.11 -13.26
N HIS A 228 18.93 -22.58 -13.38
CA HIS A 228 18.49 -23.84 -12.80
C HIS A 228 17.88 -24.83 -13.81
N GLY A 229 17.76 -24.47 -15.09
CA GLY A 229 17.18 -25.35 -16.12
C GLY A 229 17.91 -26.69 -16.28
N ARG A 230 19.20 -26.75 -15.90
CA ARG A 230 20.00 -27.98 -15.88
C ARG A 230 19.49 -29.06 -14.91
N LEU A 231 18.69 -28.67 -13.90
CA LEU A 231 18.14 -29.60 -12.91
C LEU A 231 17.02 -30.46 -13.50
N LEU A 232 16.37 -29.98 -14.57
CA LEU A 232 15.21 -30.60 -15.17
C LEU A 232 15.55 -31.82 -16.02
N THR A 233 14.66 -32.82 -15.96
CA THR A 233 14.59 -33.91 -16.92
C THR A 233 14.17 -33.42 -18.31
N ASP A 234 14.41 -34.22 -19.34
CA ASP A 234 14.02 -33.89 -20.72
C ASP A 234 12.51 -33.61 -20.85
N ASN A 235 11.68 -34.38 -20.14
CA ASN A 235 10.24 -34.21 -20.16
C ASN A 235 9.79 -32.89 -19.48
N GLU A 236 10.44 -32.51 -18.37
CA GLU A 236 10.15 -31.25 -17.69
C GLU A 236 10.61 -30.05 -18.53
N ARG A 237 11.79 -30.12 -19.16
CA ARG A 237 12.25 -29.09 -20.10
C ARG A 237 11.27 -28.91 -21.25
N ALA A 238 10.80 -30.01 -21.84
CA ALA A 238 9.80 -29.96 -22.91
C ALA A 238 8.48 -29.33 -22.43
N THR A 239 8.05 -29.64 -21.20
CA THR A 239 6.86 -29.06 -20.57
C THR A 239 7.00 -27.56 -20.33
N CYS A 240 8.15 -27.11 -19.83
CA CYS A 240 8.46 -25.71 -19.63
C CYS A 240 8.58 -24.95 -20.96
N ASP A 241 9.26 -25.49 -21.97
CA ASP A 241 9.37 -24.87 -23.31
C ASP A 241 8.00 -24.67 -23.97
N LYS A 242 7.14 -25.71 -23.90
CA LYS A 242 5.76 -25.61 -24.41
C LYS A 242 4.96 -24.55 -23.64
N SER A 243 5.09 -24.52 -22.32
CA SER A 243 4.43 -23.51 -21.49
C SER A 243 4.86 -22.08 -21.84
N LEU A 244 6.15 -21.85 -22.07
CA LEU A 244 6.68 -20.55 -22.49
C LEU A 244 6.17 -20.15 -23.87
N SER A 245 6.09 -21.12 -24.79
CA SER A 245 5.53 -20.90 -26.13
C SER A 245 4.06 -20.46 -26.07
N GLU A 246 3.28 -21.04 -25.16
CA GLU A 246 1.90 -20.62 -24.91
C GLU A 246 1.82 -19.20 -24.32
N LEU A 247 2.73 -18.84 -23.41
CA LEU A 247 2.80 -17.49 -22.86
C LEU A 247 3.09 -16.46 -23.96
N ILE A 248 4.05 -16.74 -24.84
CA ILE A 248 4.36 -15.88 -25.99
C ILE A 248 3.14 -15.75 -26.90
N LYS A 249 2.52 -16.87 -27.27
CA LYS A 249 1.42 -16.87 -28.23
C LYS A 249 0.18 -16.12 -27.73
N ASN A 250 -0.17 -16.32 -26.45
CA ASN A 250 -1.48 -15.92 -25.94
C ASN A 250 -1.44 -14.69 -25.02
N TYR A 251 -0.28 -14.35 -24.45
CA TYR A 251 -0.18 -13.37 -23.36
C TYR A 251 0.86 -12.26 -23.57
N SER A 252 1.74 -12.35 -24.58
CA SER A 252 2.70 -11.26 -24.85
C SER A 252 2.05 -10.05 -25.54
N LEU A 253 0.88 -10.23 -26.18
CA LEU A 253 0.05 -9.16 -26.75
C LEU A 253 0.80 -8.21 -27.71
N GLY A 254 1.81 -8.73 -28.41
CA GLY A 254 2.65 -7.97 -29.34
C GLY A 254 3.76 -7.15 -28.67
N ASP A 255 3.92 -7.26 -27.35
CA ASP A 255 5.02 -6.65 -26.63
C ASP A 255 6.35 -7.36 -26.94
N VAL A 256 7.28 -6.61 -27.53
CA VAL A 256 8.58 -7.12 -27.99
C VAL A 256 9.47 -7.54 -26.81
N TYR A 257 9.37 -6.84 -25.67
CA TYR A 257 10.18 -7.14 -24.49
C TYR A 257 9.70 -8.43 -23.80
N LEU A 258 8.39 -8.57 -23.58
CA LEU A 258 7.80 -9.79 -23.04
C LEU A 258 8.15 -11.01 -23.90
N THR A 259 7.97 -10.86 -25.22
CA THR A 259 8.27 -11.91 -26.19
C THR A 259 9.76 -12.28 -26.14
N GLY A 260 10.65 -11.29 -26.18
CA GLY A 260 12.09 -11.52 -26.14
C GLY A 260 12.55 -12.23 -24.86
N MET A 261 12.06 -11.81 -23.69
CA MET A 261 12.45 -12.43 -22.41
C MET A 261 11.94 -13.86 -22.26
N LEU A 262 10.74 -14.16 -22.76
CA LEU A 262 10.21 -15.53 -22.77
C LEU A 262 10.99 -16.43 -23.75
N GLU A 263 11.41 -15.91 -24.91
CA GLU A 263 12.27 -16.67 -25.83
C GLU A 263 13.66 -16.92 -25.24
N GLU A 264 14.24 -15.96 -24.53
CA GLU A 264 15.49 -16.16 -23.78
C GLU A 264 15.38 -17.30 -22.75
N ALA A 265 14.24 -17.41 -22.07
CA ALA A 265 13.95 -18.51 -21.16
C ALA A 265 13.91 -19.87 -21.90
N ARG A 266 13.25 -19.91 -23.07
CA ARG A 266 13.18 -21.13 -23.91
C ARG A 266 14.54 -21.58 -24.42
N ILE A 267 15.34 -20.64 -24.90
CA ILE A 267 16.71 -20.90 -25.35
C ILE A 267 17.55 -21.48 -24.21
N ALA A 268 17.37 -20.98 -22.99
CA ALA A 268 18.09 -21.47 -21.82
C ALA A 268 17.76 -22.91 -21.46
N LEU A 269 16.51 -23.36 -21.64
CA LEU A 269 16.10 -24.75 -21.35
C LEU A 269 16.68 -25.79 -22.32
N LYS A 270 17.10 -25.35 -23.51
CA LYS A 270 17.71 -26.20 -24.55
C LYS A 270 19.21 -26.41 -24.34
N LYS A 271 19.82 -25.72 -23.37
CA LYS A 271 21.23 -25.84 -22.99
C LYS A 271 21.39 -26.83 -21.83
#